data_AF-A0A935LUZ9-F1
#
_entry.id   AF-A0A935LUZ9-F1
#
_cell.length_a   1.000
_cell.length_b   1.000
_cell.length_c   1.000
_cell.angle_alpha   90.00
_cell.angle_beta   90.00
_cell.angle_gamma   90.00
#
_symmetry.space_group_name_H-M   'P 1'
#
loop_
_entity.id
_entity.type
_entity.pdbx_description
1 polymer ?
#
loop_
_entity_poly.entity_id
_entity_poly.type
_entity_poly.pdbx_seq_one_letter_code
_entity_poly.pdbx_strand_id
1 'polypeptide(L)'
;MDNISIGFSENVLRVLKVNDARKITFKGEIDLGFSINDDSYFKKNKDEAVELFSEKFSGLSVNEDNSECKAGVLIEASQAFLNVLPVDFNEGKANINSHILWELSNYFPENGKDFIVKYYRLNNNYISKTLTRFC
;
A
#
# COMPACT_ATOMS: atom_id res chain seq x y z
N MET A 1 21.49 -1.22 -6.90
CA MET A 1 20.59 -0.15 -6.41
C MET A 1 20.10 -0.50 -5.03
N ASP A 2 20.42 0.34 -4.06
CA ASP A 2 19.80 0.24 -2.75
C ASP A 2 18.37 0.80 -2.80
N ASN A 3 17.42 0.10 -2.17
CA ASN A 3 16.05 0.56 -2.01
C ASN A 3 15.80 0.88 -0.54
N ILE A 4 15.18 2.03 -0.27
CA ILE A 4 14.68 2.35 1.06
C ILE A 4 13.24 1.87 1.16
N SER A 5 12.90 1.17 2.23
CA SER A 5 11.53 0.80 2.57
C SER A 5 11.13 1.56 3.83
N ILE A 6 10.04 2.31 3.73
CA ILE A 6 9.45 3.08 4.82
C ILE A 6 8.19 2.34 5.26
N GLY A 7 8.15 1.90 6.50
CA GLY A 7 6.97 1.27 7.08
C GLY A 7 6.39 2.15 8.17
N PHE A 8 5.07 2.29 8.20
CA PHE A 8 4.37 2.98 9.28
C PHE A 8 3.79 1.96 10.24
N SER A 9 3.79 2.29 11.54
CA SER A 9 3.09 1.52 12.55
C SER A 9 2.61 2.41 13.66
N GLU A 10 1.30 2.65 13.69
CA GLU A 10 0.66 3.63 14.56
C GLU A 10 1.33 5.01 14.46
N ASN A 11 2.07 5.43 15.49
CA ASN A 11 2.80 6.69 15.53
C ASN A 11 4.29 6.58 15.15
N VAL A 12 4.75 5.39 14.77
CA VAL A 12 6.17 5.15 14.48
C VAL A 12 6.39 4.90 13.00
N LEU A 13 7.38 5.57 12.43
CA LEU A 13 7.90 5.32 11.10
C LEU A 13 9.22 4.56 11.21
N ARG A 14 9.30 3.41 10.55
CA ARG A 14 10.49 2.56 10.46
C ARG A 14 11.13 2.70 9.09
N VAL A 15 12.45 2.93 9.07
CA VAL A 15 13.22 2.97 7.83
C VAL A 15 14.10 1.73 7.74
N LEU A 16 13.93 1.00 6.64
CA LEU A 16 14.73 -0.16 6.28
C LEU A 16 15.45 0.11 4.97
N LYS A 17 16.66 -0.42 4.83
CA LYS A 17 17.42 -0.42 3.57
C LYS A 17 17.55 -1.84 3.07
N VAL A 18 17.18 -2.07 1.81
CA VAL A 18 17.32 -3.34 1.11
C VAL A 18 18.33 -3.17 -0.01
N ASN A 19 19.45 -3.88 0.08
CA ASN A 19 20.48 -3.83 -0.96
C ASN A 19 20.20 -4.83 -2.10
N ASP A 20 21.04 -4.82 -3.13
CA ASP A 20 20.93 -5.73 -4.29
C ASP A 20 20.98 -7.22 -3.91
N ALA A 21 21.67 -7.56 -2.82
CA ALA A 21 21.75 -8.91 -2.29
C ALA A 21 20.51 -9.31 -1.44
N ARG A 22 19.45 -8.49 -1.45
CA ARG A 22 18.23 -8.64 -0.64
C ARG A 22 18.48 -8.66 0.87
N LYS A 23 19.62 -8.13 1.32
CA LYS A 23 19.90 -7.97 2.75
C LYS A 23 19.14 -6.77 3.27
N ILE A 24 18.38 -6.99 4.34
CA ILE A 24 17.62 -5.95 5.04
C ILE A 24 18.50 -5.37 6.15
N THR A 25 18.61 -4.04 6.18
CA THR A 25 19.34 -3.29 7.21
C THR A 25 18.38 -2.30 7.85
N PHE A 26 18.24 -2.35 9.17
CA PHE A 26 17.49 -1.35 9.91
C PHE A 26 18.26 -0.02 9.94
N LYS A 27 17.60 1.08 9.59
CA LYS A 27 18.20 2.42 9.55
C LYS A 27 17.79 3.28 10.73
N GLY A 28 16.56 3.12 11.21
CA GLY A 28 16.09 3.89 12.34
C GLY A 28 14.58 3.86 12.47
N GLU A 29 14.15 4.47 13.57
CA GLU A 29 12.76 4.68 13.93
C GLU A 29 12.55 6.17 14.21
N ILE A 30 11.39 6.66 13.78
CA ILE A 30 10.95 8.03 13.96
C ILE A 30 9.61 7.97 14.67
N ASP A 31 9.52 8.55 15.87
CA ASP A 31 8.21 8.86 16.46
C ASP A 31 7.64 10.07 15.72
N LEU A 32 6.49 9.89 15.07
CA LEU A 32 5.77 10.94 14.35
C LEU A 32 5.03 11.87 15.31
N GLY A 33 4.74 11.46 16.55
CA GLY A 33 3.94 12.27 17.49
C GLY A 33 2.45 12.36 17.13
N PHE A 34 2.03 11.67 16.07
CA PHE A 34 0.63 11.47 15.66
C PHE A 34 0.46 10.05 15.14
N SER A 35 -0.76 9.50 15.25
CA SER A 35 -1.08 8.18 14.69
C SER A 35 -1.42 8.28 13.21
N ILE A 36 -0.83 7.41 12.38
CA ILE A 36 -1.17 7.34 10.95
C ILE A 36 -2.58 6.80 10.70
N ASN A 37 -3.19 6.19 11.70
CA ASN A 37 -4.55 5.66 11.63
C ASN A 37 -5.60 6.70 12.07
N ASP A 38 -5.19 7.90 12.49
CA ASP A 38 -6.11 8.99 12.86
C ASP A 38 -6.47 9.86 11.64
N ASP A 39 -7.47 9.42 10.90
CA ASP A 39 -8.04 10.15 9.75
C ASP A 39 -8.46 11.59 10.08
N SER A 40 -8.89 11.84 11.32
CA SER A 40 -9.35 13.17 11.74
C SER A 40 -8.19 14.17 11.84
N TYR A 41 -7.03 13.69 12.29
CA TYR A 41 -5.80 14.47 12.35
C TYR A 41 -5.34 14.88 10.95
N PHE A 42 -5.28 13.94 10.00
CA PHE A 42 -4.80 14.23 8.63
C PHE A 42 -5.72 15.15 7.84
N LYS A 43 -7.04 15.07 8.07
CA LYS A 43 -7.99 15.99 7.42
C LYS A 43 -7.74 17.46 7.82
N LYS A 44 -7.20 17.70 9.01
CA LYS A 44 -7.02 19.04 9.57
C LYS A 44 -5.58 19.56 9.45
N ASN A 45 -4.59 18.68 9.60
CA ASN A 45 -3.17 19.04 9.76
C ASN A 45 -2.28 18.40 8.69
N LYS A 46 -2.81 18.18 7.47
CA LYS A 46 -2.09 17.49 6.39
C LYS A 46 -0.71 18.09 6.11
N ASP A 47 -0.63 19.41 5.97
CA ASP A 47 0.61 20.09 5.59
C ASP A 47 1.65 20.01 6.72
N GLU A 48 1.22 20.21 7.96
CA GLU A 48 2.06 20.04 9.16
C GLU A 48 2.61 18.62 9.29
N ALA A 49 1.77 17.60 9.02
CA ALA A 49 2.21 16.21 9.04
C ALA A 49 3.28 15.91 7.97
N VAL A 50 3.16 16.52 6.79
CA VAL A 50 4.15 16.38 5.70
C VAL A 50 5.46 17.09 6.05
N GLU A 51 5.39 18.28 6.65
CA GLU A 51 6.58 19.01 7.11
C GLU A 51 7.32 18.23 8.21
N LEU A 52 6.60 17.77 9.23
CA LEU A 52 7.17 16.99 10.33
C LEU A 52 7.80 15.69 9.84
N PHE A 53 7.14 15.00 8.91
CA PHE A 53 7.70 13.82 8.26
C PHE A 53 9.01 14.18 7.54
N SER A 54 9.02 15.26 6.76
CA SER A 54 10.18 15.67 5.96
C SER A 54 11.37 16.03 6.84
N GLU A 55 11.13 16.80 7.91
CA GLU A 55 12.14 17.16 8.90
C GLU A 55 12.76 15.91 9.54
N LYS A 56 11.93 15.04 10.11
CA LYS A 56 12.43 13.86 10.82
C LYS A 56 13.08 12.85 9.89
N PHE A 57 12.53 12.65 8.69
CA PHE A 57 13.10 11.74 7.68
C PHE A 57 14.45 12.24 7.18
N SER A 58 14.58 13.55 6.96
CA SER A 58 15.85 14.16 6.55
C SER A 58 16.98 13.81 7.53
N GLY A 59 16.70 13.83 8.84
CA GLY A 59 17.64 13.47 9.90
C GLY A 59 18.19 12.03 9.82
N LEU A 60 17.42 11.09 9.26
CA LEU A 60 17.89 9.71 9.04
C LEU A 60 18.70 9.55 7.74
N SER A 61 18.54 10.47 6.78
CA SER A 61 19.14 10.39 5.45
C SER A 61 20.51 11.08 5.32
N VAL A 62 20.92 11.91 6.30
CA VAL A 62 22.13 12.77 6.23
C VAL A 62 23.45 11.99 6.05
N ASN A 63 23.46 10.68 6.27
CA ASN A 63 24.70 9.88 6.31
C ASN A 63 24.91 8.92 5.13
N GLU A 64 24.17 9.02 4.03
CA GLU A 64 24.36 8.14 2.87
C GLU A 64 24.63 8.89 1.56
N ASP A 65 25.51 8.33 0.73
CA ASP A 65 25.77 8.78 -0.64
C ASP A 65 24.45 8.82 -1.41
N ASN A 66 24.00 10.03 -1.76
CA ASN A 66 22.74 10.36 -2.44
C ASN A 66 22.73 9.90 -3.91
N SER A 67 22.98 8.61 -4.15
CA SER A 67 22.61 7.94 -5.39
C SER A 67 21.08 7.81 -5.47
N GLU A 68 20.53 7.69 -6.68
CA GLU A 68 19.09 7.55 -6.93
C GLU A 68 18.45 6.49 -6.02
N CYS A 69 17.80 6.95 -4.95
CA CYS A 69 17.15 6.07 -4.00
C CYS A 69 15.70 5.86 -4.41
N LYS A 70 15.34 4.63 -4.74
CA LYS A 70 13.92 4.24 -4.86
C LYS A 70 13.39 3.97 -3.46
N ALA A 71 12.33 4.68 -3.08
CA ALA A 71 11.62 4.47 -1.83
C ALA A 71 10.35 3.64 -2.07
N GLY A 72 10.18 2.56 -1.32
CA GLY A 72 8.92 1.84 -1.18
C GLY A 72 8.23 2.24 0.12
N VAL A 73 6.92 2.41 0.08
CA VAL A 73 6.11 2.63 1.29
C VAL A 73 5.31 1.36 1.57
N LEU A 74 5.43 0.85 2.80
CA LEU A 74 4.62 -0.23 3.31
C LEU A 74 3.42 0.36 4.06
N ILE A 75 2.23 0.00 3.60
CA ILE A 75 0.95 0.36 4.19
C ILE A 75 0.55 -0.76 5.16
N GLU A 76 -0.01 -0.42 6.33
CA GLU A 76 -0.47 -1.41 7.29
C GLU A 76 -1.72 -2.14 6.81
N ALA A 77 -1.94 -3.35 7.32
CA ALA A 77 -3.15 -4.12 7.01
C ALA A 77 -4.44 -3.43 7.50
N SER A 78 -4.36 -2.58 8.54
CA SER A 78 -5.47 -1.75 9.01
C SER A 78 -5.93 -0.72 7.98
N GLN A 79 -5.05 -0.34 7.06
CA GLN A 79 -5.28 0.70 6.04
C GLN A 79 -5.60 0.11 4.66
N ALA A 80 -5.63 -1.23 4.55
CA ALA A 80 -5.86 -1.92 3.29
C ALA A 80 -6.93 -3.01 3.44
N PHE A 81 -7.90 -3.00 2.53
CA PHE A 81 -8.86 -4.09 2.38
C PHE A 81 -8.44 -4.99 1.22
N LEU A 82 -8.16 -6.27 1.50
CA LEU A 82 -7.83 -7.27 0.49
C LEU A 82 -9.00 -8.24 0.34
N ASN A 83 -9.48 -8.39 -0.89
CA ASN A 83 -10.50 -9.38 -1.23
C ASN A 83 -10.17 -10.10 -2.53
N VAL A 84 -10.64 -11.34 -2.66
CA VAL A 84 -10.53 -12.14 -3.88
C VAL A 84 -11.95 -12.38 -4.39
N LEU A 85 -12.25 -11.82 -5.56
CA LEU A 85 -13.56 -11.93 -6.19
C LEU A 85 -13.44 -12.52 -7.60
N PRO A 86 -14.38 -13.37 -8.02
CA PRO A 86 -14.45 -13.84 -9.40
C PRO A 86 -14.87 -12.68 -10.31
N VAL A 87 -14.15 -12.48 -11.41
CA VAL A 87 -14.46 -11.45 -12.42
C VAL A 87 -14.45 -12.10 -13.79
N ASP A 88 -15.45 -11.82 -14.61
CA ASP A 88 -15.39 -12.14 -16.03
C ASP A 88 -14.53 -11.10 -16.77
N PHE A 89 -13.31 -11.51 -17.12
CA PHE A 89 -12.38 -10.65 -17.88
C PHE A 89 -12.69 -10.58 -19.37
N ASN A 90 -13.71 -11.29 -19.86
CA ASN A 90 -14.22 -11.09 -21.21
C ASN A 90 -14.98 -9.75 -21.34
N GLU A 91 -15.39 -9.16 -20.21
CA GLU A 91 -16.00 -7.84 -20.19
C GLU A 91 -14.96 -6.71 -20.32
N GLY A 92 -15.39 -5.56 -20.83
CA GLY A 92 -14.54 -4.37 -20.91
C GLY A 92 -14.10 -3.86 -19.53
N LYS A 93 -12.94 -3.22 -19.45
CA LYS A 93 -12.34 -2.68 -18.20
C LYS A 93 -13.31 -1.83 -17.37
N ALA A 94 -14.21 -1.07 -18.01
CA ALA A 94 -15.21 -0.25 -17.33
C ALA A 94 -16.23 -1.08 -16.54
N ASN A 95 -16.60 -2.25 -17.05
CA ASN A 95 -17.54 -3.16 -16.37
C ASN A 95 -16.86 -3.83 -15.18
N ILE A 96 -15.61 -4.27 -15.33
CA ILE A 96 -14.80 -4.84 -14.24
C ILE A 96 -14.68 -3.85 -13.07
N ASN A 97 -14.37 -2.58 -13.37
CA ASN A 97 -14.29 -1.55 -12.33
C ASN A 97 -15.64 -1.34 -11.64
N SER A 98 -16.74 -1.28 -12.40
CA SER A 98 -18.09 -1.13 -11.85
C SER A 98 -18.47 -2.31 -10.94
N HIS A 99 -18.13 -3.53 -11.35
CA HIS A 99 -18.36 -4.74 -10.55
C HIS A 99 -17.57 -4.71 -9.25
N ILE A 100 -16.28 -4.35 -9.30
CA ILE A 100 -15.44 -4.22 -8.09
C ILE A 100 -16.00 -3.14 -7.15
N LEU A 101 -16.42 -1.99 -7.68
CA LEU A 101 -17.01 -0.91 -6.87
C LEU A 101 -18.35 -1.33 -6.26
N TRP A 102 -19.16 -2.08 -7.00
CA TRP A 102 -20.41 -2.66 -6.47
C TRP A 102 -20.13 -3.62 -5.32
N GLU A 103 -19.18 -4.54 -5.48
CA GLU A 103 -18.73 -5.42 -4.39
C GLU A 103 -18.24 -4.63 -3.19
N LEU A 104 -17.37 -3.63 -3.38
CA LEU A 104 -16.89 -2.76 -2.29
C LEU A 104 -18.02 -2.04 -1.56
N SER A 105 -19.07 -1.61 -2.27
CA SER A 105 -20.23 -0.95 -1.65
C SER A 105 -21.03 -1.88 -0.73
N ASN A 106 -20.95 -3.20 -0.91
CA ASN A 106 -21.56 -4.16 0.00
C ASN A 106 -20.80 -4.26 1.34
N TYR A 107 -19.47 -4.06 1.34
CA TYR A 107 -18.63 -4.07 2.55
C TYR A 107 -18.57 -2.69 3.21
N PHE A 108 -18.52 -1.62 2.41
CA PHE A 108 -18.38 -0.23 2.86
C PHE A 108 -19.45 0.65 2.18
N PRO A 109 -20.71 0.59 2.62
CA PRO A 109 -21.83 1.27 1.94
C PRO A 109 -21.69 2.78 1.87
N GLU A 110 -21.11 3.39 2.90
CA GLU A 110 -21.01 4.84 3.04
C GLU A 110 -19.78 5.40 2.30
N ASN A 111 -18.65 4.69 2.35
CA ASN A 111 -17.34 5.22 1.96
C ASN A 111 -16.67 4.42 0.82
N GLY A 112 -17.33 3.42 0.23
CA GLY A 112 -16.75 2.54 -0.78
C GLY A 112 -16.18 3.26 -2.02
N LYS A 113 -16.64 4.49 -2.29
CA LYS A 113 -16.16 5.34 -3.39
C LYS A 113 -14.83 6.04 -3.10
N ASP A 114 -14.45 6.14 -1.82
CA ASP A 114 -13.24 6.85 -1.40
C ASP A 114 -11.99 5.94 -1.45
N PHE A 115 -12.18 4.65 -1.73
CA PHE A 115 -11.10 3.67 -1.82
C PHE A 115 -10.29 3.84 -3.12
N ILE A 116 -8.95 3.82 -2.97
CA ILE A 116 -8.04 3.65 -4.11
C ILE A 116 -8.02 2.16 -4.48
N VAL A 117 -8.75 1.79 -5.53
CA VAL A 117 -8.87 0.39 -5.97
C VAL A 117 -7.69 -0.02 -6.84
N LYS A 118 -6.98 -1.08 -6.43
CA LYS A 118 -6.01 -1.80 -7.24
C LYS A 118 -6.38 -3.28 -7.27
N TYR A 119 -6.36 -3.89 -8.45
CA TYR A 119 -6.61 -5.33 -8.60
C TYR A 119 -5.49 -5.98 -9.42
N TYR A 120 -5.26 -7.25 -9.13
CA TYR A 120 -4.35 -8.10 -9.89
C TYR A 120 -5.11 -9.33 -10.36
N ARG A 121 -5.01 -9.65 -11.65
CA ARG A 121 -5.58 -10.88 -12.19
C ARG A 121 -4.75 -12.06 -11.72
N LEU A 122 -5.36 -12.93 -10.93
CA LEU A 122 -4.78 -14.22 -10.58
C LEU A 122 -4.96 -15.17 -11.77
N ASN A 123 -3.89 -15.38 -12.53
CA ASN A 123 -3.88 -16.35 -13.63
C ASN A 123 -3.83 -17.77 -13.05
N ASN A 124 -5.00 -18.33 -12.75
CA ASN A 124 -5.10 -19.68 -12.22
C ASN A 124 -5.13 -20.70 -13.38
N ASN A 125 -3.94 -21.04 -13.91
CA ASN A 125 -3.79 -22.05 -14.97
C ASN A 125 -4.21 -23.47 -14.54
N TYR A 126 -4.50 -23.68 -13.25
CA TYR A 126 -4.92 -24.99 -12.72
C TYR A 126 -6.43 -25.25 -12.88
N ILE A 127 -7.28 -24.22 -12.87
CA ILE A 127 -8.74 -24.39 -12.91
C ILE A 127 -9.25 -24.76 -14.30
N SER A 128 -8.58 -24.29 -15.38
CA SER A 128 -9.00 -24.56 -16.76
C SER A 128 -8.93 -26.05 -17.15
N LYS A 129 -8.06 -26.83 -16.48
CA LYS A 129 -7.94 -28.29 -16.71
C LYS A 129 -9.00 -29.12 -16.01
N THR A 130 -9.62 -28.61 -14.96
CA THR A 130 -10.64 -29.36 -14.20
C THR A 130 -12.03 -29.19 -14.81
N LEU A 131 -12.32 -28.02 -15.40
CA LEU A 131 -13.61 -27.76 -16.06
C LEU A 131 -13.76 -28.45 -17.42
N THR A 132 -12.66 -28.87 -18.06
CA THR A 132 -12.68 -29.62 -19.33
C THR A 132 -13.01 -31.11 -19.18
N ARG A 133 -13.17 -31.62 -17.94
CA ARG A 133 -13.57 -33.02 -17.68
C ARG A 133 -15.08 -33.23 -17.47
N PHE A 134 -15.88 -32.16 -17.54
CA PHE A 134 -17.33 -32.22 -17.36
C PHE A 134 -18.13 -31.84 -18.63
N CYS A 135 -17.50 -31.91 -19.80
CA CYS A 135 -18.18 -31.86 -21.10
C CYS A 135 -17.98 -33.18 -21.84
#